data_AF-A0A924VX33-F1
#
_entry.id   AF-A0A924VX33-F1
#
_cell.length_a   1.000
_cell.length_b   1.000
_cell.length_c   1.000
_cell.angle_alpha   90.00
_cell.angle_beta   90.00
_cell.angle_gamma   90.00
#
_symmetry.space_group_name_H-M   'P 1'
#
loop_
_entity.id
_entity.type
_entity.pdbx_description
1 polymer ?
#
loop_
_entity_poly.entity_id
_entity_poly.type
_entity_poly.pdbx_seq_one_letter_code
_entity_poly.pdbx_strand_id
1 'polypeptide(L)'
;MNKMMIALIVGLGITVTCVGYSEKVQADLAAQVVRFHVLANSDTPADQALKLKVRDRIIKEMGDAFADEQGIETIKAIAEEKIPAIVSIAKDEIQKNGQDYDVTAKVGKYPFPTKVYGDVTLPAGNYEALRVVIGE
;
A
#
# COMPACT_ATOMS: atom_id res chain seq x y z
N MET A 1 24.62 36.83 -30.69
CA MET A 1 23.83 36.16 -29.63
C MET A 1 23.61 34.72 -30.05
N ASN A 2 24.31 33.78 -29.39
CA ASN A 2 24.63 32.46 -29.96
C ASN A 2 23.43 31.52 -30.02
N LYS A 3 23.24 30.87 -31.18
CA LYS A 3 22.27 29.78 -31.41
C LYS A 3 22.42 28.63 -30.40
N MET A 4 23.62 28.40 -29.86
CA MET A 4 23.88 27.45 -28.77
C MET A 4 23.20 27.82 -27.44
N MET A 5 23.01 29.10 -27.15
CA MET A 5 22.44 29.58 -25.88
C MET A 5 20.91 29.43 -25.85
N ILE A 6 20.25 29.49 -27.01
CA ILE A 6 18.81 29.26 -27.15
C ILE A 6 18.48 27.77 -26.95
N ALA A 7 19.32 26.85 -27.47
CA ALA A 7 19.12 25.41 -27.32
C ALA A 7 19.21 24.93 -25.85
N LEU A 8 20.07 25.55 -25.04
CA LEU A 8 20.25 25.19 -23.62
C LEU A 8 19.04 25.59 -22.76
N ILE A 9 18.41 26.73 -23.06
CA ILE A 9 17.26 27.25 -22.30
C ILE A 9 15.98 26.47 -22.64
N VAL A 10 15.81 26.05 -23.90
CA VAL A 10 14.67 25.22 -24.32
C VAL A 10 14.77 23.80 -23.76
N GLY A 11 15.97 23.22 -23.70
CA GLY A 11 16.19 21.91 -23.07
C GLY A 11 15.87 21.88 -21.57
N LEU A 12 16.26 22.94 -20.83
CA LEU A 12 15.96 23.05 -19.40
C LEU A 12 14.46 23.20 -19.13
N GLY A 13 13.74 23.97 -19.96
CA GLY A 13 12.28 24.14 -19.85
C GLY A 13 11.49 22.86 -20.11
N ILE A 14 11.94 22.01 -21.04
CA ILE A 14 11.30 20.71 -21.32
C ILE A 14 11.57 19.72 -20.17
N THR A 15 12.78 19.69 -19.60
CA THR A 15 13.05 18.82 -18.43
C THR A 15 12.24 19.23 -17.19
N VAL A 16 12.02 20.52 -16.96
CA VAL A 16 11.28 21.02 -15.78
C VAL A 16 9.78 20.69 -15.84
N THR A 17 9.20 20.63 -17.05
CA THR A 17 7.76 20.31 -17.20
C THR A 17 7.45 18.82 -17.01
N CYS A 18 8.37 17.91 -17.33
CA CYS A 18 8.20 16.47 -17.05
C CYS A 18 8.25 16.15 -15.54
N VAL A 19 9.08 16.86 -14.77
CA VAL A 19 9.23 16.62 -13.31
C VAL A 19 7.98 17.05 -12.55
N GLY A 20 7.39 18.20 -12.86
CA GLY A 20 6.17 18.68 -12.20
C GLY A 20 4.87 17.94 -12.57
N TYR A 21 4.80 17.35 -13.76
CA TYR A 21 3.67 16.49 -14.17
C TYR A 21 3.69 15.17 -13.39
N SER A 22 4.89 14.63 -13.15
CA SER A 22 5.08 13.40 -12.41
C SER A 22 4.60 13.50 -10.96
N GLU A 23 4.91 14.58 -10.24
CA GLU A 23 4.50 14.72 -8.83
C GLU A 23 2.97 14.82 -8.62
N LYS A 24 2.26 15.54 -9.50
CA LYS A 24 0.80 15.66 -9.41
C LYS A 24 0.08 14.36 -9.71
N VAL A 25 0.48 13.65 -10.77
CA VAL A 25 -0.07 12.34 -11.11
C VAL A 25 0.21 11.32 -10.01
N GLN A 26 1.39 11.39 -9.39
CA GLN A 26 1.75 10.57 -8.25
C GLN A 26 0.87 10.82 -7.02
N ALA A 27 0.60 12.10 -6.71
CA ALA A 27 -0.28 12.48 -5.61
C ALA A 27 -1.74 12.10 -5.87
N ASP A 28 -2.24 12.29 -7.09
CA ASP A 28 -3.61 11.91 -7.48
C ASP A 28 -3.81 10.40 -7.42
N LEU A 29 -2.82 9.61 -7.88
CA LEU A 29 -2.87 8.15 -7.77
C LEU A 29 -2.85 7.70 -6.30
N ALA A 30 -2.02 8.32 -5.46
CA ALA A 30 -1.99 8.01 -4.04
C ALA A 30 -3.30 8.36 -3.31
N ALA A 31 -4.01 9.37 -3.80
CA ALA A 31 -5.32 9.79 -3.30
C ALA A 31 -6.49 8.92 -3.80
N GLN A 32 -6.23 7.84 -4.55
CA GLN A 32 -7.27 6.93 -5.06
C GLN A 32 -7.14 5.48 -4.56
N VAL A 33 -6.07 5.14 -3.85
CA VAL A 33 -5.84 3.77 -3.35
C VAL A 33 -5.62 3.73 -1.84
N VAL A 34 -6.29 2.78 -1.18
CA VAL A 34 -5.97 2.36 0.18
C VAL A 34 -5.03 1.15 0.11
N ARG A 35 -3.83 1.27 0.68
CA ARG A 35 -2.84 0.18 0.65
C ARG A 35 -3.13 -0.86 1.74
N PHE A 36 -3.06 -2.14 1.38
CA PHE A 36 -3.09 -3.21 2.38
C PHE A 36 -1.68 -3.68 2.71
N HIS A 37 -1.32 -3.71 3.99
CA HIS A 37 0.03 -4.06 4.42
C HIS A 37 0.01 -4.97 5.66
N VAL A 38 0.54 -6.19 5.50
CA VAL A 38 0.80 -7.11 6.61
C VAL A 38 2.27 -7.02 7.03
N LEU A 39 2.52 -6.81 8.32
CA LEU A 39 3.84 -6.83 8.95
C LEU A 39 4.01 -8.17 9.66
N ALA A 40 5.18 -8.78 9.46
CA ALA A 40 5.55 -10.02 10.11
C ALA A 40 6.16 -9.72 11.49
N ASN A 41 6.12 -10.71 12.37
CA ASN A 41 6.77 -10.67 13.68
C ASN A 41 8.30 -10.56 13.57
N SER A 42 8.91 -11.14 12.52
CA SER A 42 10.34 -11.00 12.27
C SER A 42 10.71 -11.20 10.79
N ASP A 43 11.99 -10.97 10.47
CA ASP A 43 12.55 -11.23 9.14
C ASP A 43 12.96 -12.70 8.91
N THR A 44 12.63 -13.60 9.83
CA THR A 44 12.90 -15.03 9.64
C THR A 44 12.10 -15.58 8.46
N PRO A 45 12.60 -16.59 7.74
CA PRO A 45 11.86 -17.20 6.62
C PRO A 45 10.48 -17.73 7.02
N ALA A 46 10.34 -18.24 8.25
CA ALA A 46 9.07 -18.73 8.79
C ALA A 46 8.05 -17.59 8.94
N ASP A 47 8.44 -16.48 9.55
CA ASP A 47 7.54 -15.33 9.77
C ASP A 47 7.19 -14.61 8.47
N GLN A 48 8.15 -14.51 7.54
CA GLN A 48 7.86 -13.98 6.21
C GLN A 48 6.90 -14.87 5.43
N ALA A 49 7.03 -16.19 5.52
CA ALA A 49 6.09 -17.13 4.91
C ALA A 49 4.69 -17.02 5.55
N LEU A 50 4.63 -16.92 6.88
CA LEU A 50 3.38 -16.74 7.62
C LEU A 50 2.66 -15.44 7.22
N LYS A 51 3.40 -14.33 7.13
CA LYS A 51 2.90 -13.05 6.65
C LYS A 51 2.24 -13.16 5.28
N LEU A 52 2.85 -13.89 4.34
CA LEU A 52 2.29 -14.08 3.00
C LEU A 52 0.97 -14.86 3.07
N LYS A 53 0.90 -15.94 3.86
CA LYS A 53 -0.33 -16.72 4.05
C LYS A 53 -1.46 -15.89 4.66
N VAL A 54 -1.17 -15.14 5.73
CA VAL A 54 -2.13 -14.24 6.38
C VAL A 54 -2.63 -13.19 5.38
N ARG A 55 -1.72 -12.54 4.66
CA ARG A 55 -2.06 -11.54 3.64
C ARG A 55 -2.98 -12.12 2.57
N ASP A 56 -2.59 -13.25 1.98
CA ASP A 56 -3.30 -13.83 0.85
C ASP A 56 -4.69 -14.32 1.28
N ARG A 57 -4.82 -14.84 2.51
CA ARG A 57 -6.11 -15.24 3.06
C ARG A 57 -7.03 -14.06 3.34
N ILE A 58 -6.53 -12.97 3.93
CA ILE A 58 -7.33 -11.76 4.15
C ILE A 58 -7.80 -11.19 2.80
N ILE A 59 -6.93 -11.11 1.79
CA ILE A 59 -7.30 -10.65 0.44
C ILE A 59 -8.40 -11.55 -0.15
N LYS A 60 -8.27 -12.87 0.00
CA LYS A 60 -9.26 -13.81 -0.52
C LYS A 60 -10.63 -13.65 0.13
N GLU A 61 -10.68 -13.46 1.45
CA GLU A 61 -11.95 -13.43 2.19
C GLU A 61 -12.59 -12.03 2.26
N MET A 62 -11.79 -10.97 2.13
CA MET A 62 -12.26 -9.58 2.24
C MET A 62 -12.18 -8.81 0.93
N GLY A 63 -11.55 -9.36 -0.11
CA GLY A 63 -11.37 -8.67 -1.40
C GLY A 63 -12.68 -8.19 -2.01
N ASP A 64 -13.73 -9.02 -1.93
CA ASP A 64 -15.06 -8.66 -2.45
C ASP A 64 -15.69 -7.48 -1.70
N ALA A 65 -15.40 -7.32 -0.40
CA ALA A 65 -15.89 -6.18 0.38
C ALA A 65 -15.27 -4.84 -0.06
N PHE A 66 -14.20 -4.88 -0.86
CA PHE A 66 -13.49 -3.73 -1.40
C PHE A 66 -13.55 -3.65 -2.93
N ALA A 67 -14.32 -4.53 -3.60
CA ALA A 67 -14.31 -4.68 -5.05
C ALA A 67 -15.14 -3.65 -5.81
N ASP A 68 -16.09 -2.98 -5.15
CA ASP A 68 -16.93 -1.96 -5.77
C ASP A 68 -16.18 -0.64 -5.97
N GLU A 69 -16.58 0.14 -7.00
CA GLU A 69 -16.11 1.51 -7.21
C GLU A 69 -16.59 2.43 -6.06
N GLN A 70 -15.78 2.47 -5.00
CA GLN A 70 -16.04 3.23 -3.80
C GLN A 70 -14.95 4.29 -3.59
N GLY A 71 -15.33 5.46 -3.06
CA GLY A 71 -14.36 6.47 -2.69
C GLY A 71 -13.45 6.01 -1.55
N ILE A 72 -12.25 6.60 -1.43
CA ILE A 72 -11.29 6.28 -0.35
C ILE A 72 -11.93 6.30 1.03
N GLU A 73 -12.76 7.30 1.33
CA GLU A 73 -13.37 7.44 2.65
C GLU A 73 -14.34 6.29 2.96
N THR A 74 -15.05 5.79 1.94
CA THR A 74 -15.92 4.61 2.07
C THR A 74 -15.09 3.35 2.29
N ILE A 75 -14.02 3.16 1.52
CA ILE A 75 -13.10 2.02 1.68
C ILE A 75 -12.48 2.02 3.07
N LYS A 76 -12.09 3.19 3.60
CA LYS A 76 -11.56 3.32 4.96
C LYS A 76 -12.60 2.96 6.00
N ALA A 77 -13.82 3.46 5.89
CA ALA A 77 -14.90 3.14 6.82
C ALA A 77 -15.21 1.63 6.84
N ILE A 78 -15.24 0.99 5.67
CA ILE A 78 -15.41 -0.47 5.58
C ILE A 78 -14.21 -1.18 6.19
N ALA A 79 -12.98 -0.75 5.89
CA ALA A 79 -11.78 -1.35 6.46
C ALA A 79 -11.79 -1.26 8.00
N GLU A 80 -12.19 -0.12 8.57
CA GLU A 80 -12.35 0.08 10.01
C GLU A 80 -13.44 -0.83 10.60
N GLU A 81 -14.61 -0.92 9.96
CA GLU A 81 -15.70 -1.81 10.37
C GLU A 81 -15.25 -3.29 10.36
N LYS A 82 -14.47 -3.69 9.36
CA LYS A 82 -14.01 -5.07 9.18
C LYS A 82 -12.77 -5.43 10.01
N ILE A 83 -12.16 -4.51 10.75
CA ILE A 83 -10.99 -4.78 11.61
C ILE A 83 -11.17 -6.04 12.47
N PRO A 84 -12.29 -6.24 13.19
CA PRO A 84 -12.47 -7.43 14.02
C PRO A 84 -12.43 -8.73 13.21
N ALA A 85 -13.04 -8.74 12.02
CA ALA A 85 -13.04 -9.91 11.15
C ALA A 85 -11.64 -10.17 10.54
N ILE A 86 -10.93 -9.11 10.13
CA ILE A 86 -9.56 -9.20 9.63
C ILE A 86 -8.62 -9.79 10.69
N VAL A 87 -8.71 -9.29 11.94
CA VAL A 87 -7.92 -9.81 13.07
C VAL A 87 -8.27 -11.27 13.33
N SER A 88 -9.55 -11.64 13.29
CA SER A 88 -9.98 -13.02 13.48
C SER A 88 -9.43 -13.96 12.40
N ILE A 89 -9.47 -13.56 11.13
CA ILE A 89 -8.94 -14.34 10.00
C ILE A 89 -7.42 -14.51 10.14
N ALA A 90 -6.72 -13.43 10.48
CA ALA A 90 -5.28 -13.45 10.69
C ALA A 90 -4.91 -14.41 11.84
N LYS A 91 -5.59 -14.32 12.97
CA LYS A 91 -5.34 -15.15 14.14
C LYS A 91 -5.61 -16.63 13.86
N ASP A 92 -6.68 -16.96 13.16
CA ASP A 92 -6.97 -18.34 12.74
C ASP A 92 -5.89 -18.89 11.79
N GLU A 93 -5.40 -18.08 10.84
CA GLU A 93 -4.30 -18.49 9.97
C GLU A 93 -2.98 -18.71 10.72
N ILE A 94 -2.67 -17.86 11.69
CA ILE A 94 -1.50 -17.99 12.57
C ILE A 94 -1.55 -19.30 13.36
N GLN A 95 -2.71 -19.60 13.95
CA GLN A 95 -2.91 -20.85 14.71
C GLN A 95 -2.81 -22.09 13.83
N LYS A 96 -3.34 -22.05 12.60
CA LYS A 96 -3.19 -23.15 11.62
C LYS A 96 -1.75 -23.43 11.22
N ASN A 97 -0.87 -22.43 11.35
CA ASN A 97 0.57 -22.56 11.10
C ASN A 97 1.37 -22.86 12.38
N GLY A 98 0.70 -23.20 13.49
CA GLY A 98 1.34 -23.63 14.73
C GLY A 98 2.01 -22.50 15.51
N GLN A 99 1.62 -21.25 15.25
CA GLN A 99 2.08 -20.06 15.98
C GLN A 99 0.93 -19.51 16.84
N ASP A 100 1.26 -18.66 17.82
CA ASP A 100 0.26 -18.00 18.69
C ASP A 100 0.55 -16.50 18.87
N TYR A 101 1.03 -15.86 17.79
CA TYR A 101 1.26 -14.42 17.79
C TYR A 101 -0.05 -13.65 17.96
N ASP A 102 0.01 -12.58 18.75
CA ASP A 102 -1.06 -11.58 18.75
C ASP A 102 -1.12 -10.84 17.41
N VAL A 103 -2.29 -10.32 17.08
CA VAL A 103 -2.51 -9.56 15.85
C VAL A 103 -3.25 -8.29 16.16
N THR A 104 -2.77 -7.19 15.59
CA THR A 104 -3.49 -5.91 15.60
C THR A 104 -3.72 -5.43 14.18
N ALA A 105 -4.85 -4.78 13.92
CA ALA A 105 -5.12 -4.14 12.65
C ALA A 105 -5.56 -2.68 12.87
N LYS A 106 -5.06 -1.77 12.03
CA LYS A 106 -5.37 -0.33 12.10
C LYS A 106 -5.42 0.28 10.71
N VAL A 107 -6.36 1.20 10.52
CA VAL A 107 -6.39 2.10 9.37
C VAL A 107 -5.66 3.39 9.74
N GLY A 108 -4.85 3.91 8.83
CA GLY A 108 -4.17 5.19 9.03
C GLY A 108 -3.26 5.57 7.86
N LYS A 109 -2.61 6.73 7.98
CA LYS A 109 -1.64 7.19 6.98
C LYS A 109 -0.24 6.73 7.33
N TYR A 110 0.43 6.10 6.36
CA TYR A 110 1.79 5.59 6.53
C TYR A 110 2.67 5.89 5.31
N PRO A 111 3.99 6.06 5.53
CA PRO A 111 4.93 6.21 4.43
C PRO A 111 5.15 4.86 3.75
N PHE A 112 5.18 4.89 2.42
CA PHE A 112 5.58 3.74 1.62
C PHE A 112 6.64 4.14 0.59
N PRO A 113 7.55 3.22 0.25
CA PRO A 113 8.46 3.41 -0.86
C PRO A 113 7.73 3.26 -2.20
N THR A 114 8.41 3.67 -3.27
CA THR A 114 7.99 3.37 -4.65
C THR A 114 7.93 1.85 -4.83
N LYS A 115 6.83 1.35 -5.39
CA LYS A 115 6.60 -0.07 -5.66
C LYS A 115 6.06 -0.26 -7.07
N VAL A 116 6.63 -1.23 -7.78
CA VAL A 116 6.21 -1.64 -9.12
C VAL A 116 5.38 -2.91 -8.99
N TYR A 117 4.17 -2.88 -9.53
CA TYR A 117 3.21 -3.97 -9.61
C TYR A 117 2.89 -4.23 -11.08
N GLY A 118 3.56 -5.19 -11.71
CA GLY A 118 3.43 -5.41 -13.16
C GLY A 118 3.74 -4.12 -13.93
N ASP A 119 2.77 -3.63 -14.70
CA ASP A 119 2.89 -2.39 -15.49
C ASP A 119 2.55 -1.11 -14.70
N VAL A 120 2.12 -1.24 -13.43
CA VAL A 120 1.74 -0.10 -12.58
C VAL A 120 2.86 0.24 -11.62
N THR A 121 3.29 1.49 -11.60
CA THR A 121 4.24 1.99 -10.59
C THR A 121 3.52 2.90 -9.60
N LEU A 122 3.45 2.48 -8.34
CA LEU A 122 2.99 3.35 -7.26
C LEU A 122 4.19 4.08 -6.65
N PRO A 123 4.19 5.42 -6.64
CA PRO A 123 5.31 6.22 -6.15
C PRO A 123 5.50 6.14 -4.63
N ALA A 124 6.65 6.61 -4.15
CA ALA A 124 6.86 6.84 -2.73
C ALA A 124 5.95 7.96 -2.23
N GLY A 125 5.42 7.84 -1.01
CA GLY A 125 4.51 8.82 -0.45
C GLY A 125 3.79 8.32 0.80
N ASN A 126 2.93 9.16 1.36
CA ASN A 126 2.03 8.79 2.45
C ASN A 126 0.69 8.33 1.88
N TYR A 127 0.28 7.13 2.23
CA TYR A 127 -0.95 6.51 1.76
C TYR A 127 -1.85 6.20 2.94
N GLU A 128 -3.16 6.33 2.72
CA GLU A 128 -4.13 5.62 3.55
C GLU A 128 -3.87 4.13 3.42
N ALA A 129 -3.79 3.43 4.55
CA ALA A 129 -3.51 2.01 4.55
C ALA A 129 -4.17 1.28 5.71
N LEU A 130 -4.61 0.06 5.41
CA LEU A 130 -4.96 -0.94 6.40
C LEU A 130 -3.69 -1.74 6.72
N ARG A 131 -3.17 -1.55 7.93
CA ARG A 131 -2.01 -2.27 8.45
C ARG A 131 -2.44 -3.38 9.39
N VAL A 132 -1.98 -4.59 9.13
CA VAL A 132 -2.10 -5.75 10.03
C VAL A 132 -0.70 -6.07 10.54
N VAL A 133 -0.52 -6.09 11.85
CA VAL A 133 0.75 -6.39 12.52
C VAL A 133 0.61 -7.72 13.23
N ILE A 134 1.48 -8.67 12.88
CA ILE A 134 1.59 -9.98 13.52
C ILE A 134 2.73 -9.90 14.53
N GLY A 135 2.46 -10.23 15.78
CA GLY A 135 3.45 -10.18 16.86
C GLY A 135 3.83 -8.74 17.26
N GLU A 136 5.05 -8.59 17.75
CA GLU A 136 5.63 -7.32 18.24
C GLU A 136 6.63 -6.70 17.27
#